data_AF-A0A015JFT2-F1
#
_entry.id   AF-A0A015JFT2-F1
#
_cell.length_a   1.000
_cell.length_b   1.000
_cell.length_c   1.000
_cell.angle_alpha   90.00
_cell.angle_beta   90.00
_cell.angle_gamma   90.00
#
_symmetry.space_group_name_H-M   'P 1'
#
loop_
_entity.id
_entity.type
_entity.pdbx_description
1 polymer ?
#
loop_
_entity_poly.entity_id
_entity_poly.type
_entity_poly.pdbx_seq_one_letter_code
_entity_poly.pdbx_strand_id
1 'polypeptide(L)'
;MPPLPDSCDHCRKKLDDGEVLICGHGYHFECYQMMEYGCRHCEEYYKRGIYSNVNSFLDRLEKGPNVLTSDEQDKTPTEENETVEEVEANGSQEVHAELLIALIHVNTW
;
A
#
# COMPACT_ATOMS: atom_id res chain seq x y z
N MET A 1 -14.84 -3.74 -3.33
CA MET A 1 -16.15 -4.41 -3.51
C MET A 1 -16.11 -5.04 -4.89
N PRO A 2 -16.53 -6.30 -5.09
CA PRO A 2 -16.56 -6.85 -6.45
C PRO A 2 -17.55 -6.03 -7.30
N PRO A 3 -17.24 -5.78 -8.59
CA PRO A 3 -18.14 -5.06 -9.47
C PRO A 3 -19.47 -5.81 -9.58
N LEU A 4 -20.58 -5.07 -9.53
CA LEU A 4 -21.90 -5.65 -9.74
C LEU A 4 -22.18 -5.71 -11.25
N PRO A 5 -22.45 -6.90 -11.81
CA PRO A 5 -22.78 -7.03 -13.23
C PRO A 5 -23.94 -6.12 -13.63
N ASP A 6 -23.84 -5.53 -14.81
CA ASP A 6 -24.88 -4.68 -15.43
C ASP A 6 -25.32 -3.46 -14.60
N SER A 7 -24.47 -2.95 -13.71
CA SER A 7 -24.76 -1.76 -12.91
C SER A 7 -23.61 -0.75 -12.91
N CYS A 8 -23.96 0.53 -12.81
CA CYS A 8 -23.01 1.61 -12.66
C CYS A 8 -22.46 1.64 -11.22
N ASP A 9 -21.15 1.53 -11.08
CA ASP A 9 -20.43 1.49 -9.81
C ASP A 9 -20.45 2.83 -9.05
N HIS A 10 -20.88 3.91 -9.70
CA HIS A 10 -21.11 5.22 -9.09
C HIS A 10 -22.55 5.38 -8.59
N CYS A 11 -23.54 5.36 -9.49
CA CYS A 11 -24.94 5.68 -9.15
C CYS A 11 -25.80 4.46 -8.77
N ARG A 12 -25.25 3.24 -8.89
CA ARG A 12 -25.88 1.95 -8.58
C ARG A 12 -27.13 1.62 -9.40
N LYS A 13 -27.40 2.37 -10.47
CA LYS A 13 -28.47 2.06 -11.44
C LYS A 13 -27.96 1.07 -12.48
N LYS A 14 -28.88 0.50 -13.27
CA LYS A 14 -28.53 -0.35 -14.41
C LYS A 14 -27.58 0.40 -15.35
N LEU A 15 -26.56 -0.28 -15.84
CA LEU A 15 -25.63 0.24 -16.83
C LEU A 15 -26.26 0.10 -18.22
N ASP A 16 -26.88 1.16 -18.70
CA ASP A 16 -27.59 1.24 -19.98
C ASP A 16 -26.87 2.13 -21.01
N ASP A 17 -26.15 3.17 -20.56
CA ASP A 17 -25.32 4.04 -21.38
C ASP A 17 -23.93 4.30 -20.77
N GLY A 18 -23.03 3.32 -20.93
CA GLY A 18 -21.70 3.41 -20.35
C GLY A 18 -20.74 2.32 -20.82
N GLU A 19 -19.64 2.19 -20.09
CA GLU A 19 -18.59 1.22 -20.38
C GLU A 19 -18.10 0.53 -19.11
N VAL A 20 -17.57 -0.68 -19.29
CA VAL A 20 -16.85 -1.41 -18.26
C VAL A 20 -15.36 -1.18 -18.50
N LEU A 21 -14.68 -0.59 -17.51
CA LEU A 21 -13.25 -0.31 -17.57
C LEU A 21 -12.42 -1.61 -17.47
N ILE A 22 -11.12 -1.52 -17.78
CA ILE A 22 -10.22 -2.70 -17.73
C ILE A 22 -10.15 -3.34 -16.33
N CYS A 23 -10.43 -2.56 -15.28
CA CYS A 23 -10.46 -3.02 -13.90
C CYS A 23 -11.77 -3.72 -13.52
N GLY A 24 -12.70 -3.86 -14.46
CA GLY A 24 -13.98 -4.55 -14.29
C GLY A 24 -15.11 -3.69 -13.71
N HIS A 25 -14.86 -2.43 -13.36
CA HIS A 25 -15.89 -1.52 -12.85
C HIS A 25 -16.62 -0.82 -14.02
N GLY A 26 -17.96 -0.79 -13.94
CA GLY A 26 -18.84 -0.21 -14.94
C GLY A 26 -19.30 1.20 -14.58
N TYR A 27 -19.28 2.13 -15.52
CA TYR A 27 -19.76 3.50 -15.29
C TYR A 27 -20.56 4.02 -16.47
N HIS A 28 -21.65 4.73 -16.17
CA HIS A 28 -22.28 5.61 -17.16
C HIS A 28 -21.30 6.68 -17.62
N PHE A 29 -21.38 7.13 -18.87
CA PHE A 29 -20.43 8.13 -19.39
C PHE A 29 -20.43 9.42 -18.55
N GLU A 30 -21.62 9.93 -18.18
CA GLU A 30 -21.73 11.10 -17.29
C GLU A 30 -21.16 10.82 -15.90
N CYS A 31 -21.42 9.63 -15.35
CA CYS A 31 -20.86 9.24 -14.06
C CYS A 31 -19.33 9.15 -14.11
N TYR A 32 -18.77 8.65 -15.21
CA TYR A 32 -17.33 8.54 -15.38
C TYR A 32 -16.68 9.91 -15.54
N GLN A 33 -17.32 10.82 -16.27
CA GLN A 33 -16.89 12.20 -16.42
C GLN A 33 -16.92 12.97 -15.10
N MET A 34 -17.97 12.83 -14.28
CA MET A 34 -18.05 13.43 -12.93
C MET A 34 -16.91 13.00 -12.01
N MET A 35 -16.25 11.89 -12.34
CA MET A 35 -15.17 11.29 -11.58
C MET A 35 -13.81 11.54 -12.23
N GLU A 36 -13.74 12.52 -13.13
CA GLU A 36 -12.53 12.91 -13.87
C GLU A 36 -11.90 11.74 -14.64
N TYR A 37 -12.73 10.81 -15.10
CA TYR A 37 -12.30 9.60 -15.79
C TYR A 37 -11.40 8.68 -14.93
N GLY A 38 -11.56 8.76 -13.60
CA GLY A 38 -10.91 7.90 -12.62
C GLY A 38 -11.86 6.84 -12.05
N CYS A 39 -11.38 5.61 -11.90
CA CYS A 39 -12.08 4.58 -11.15
C CYS A 39 -11.82 4.75 -9.64
N ARG A 40 -12.76 5.39 -8.92
CA ARG A 40 -12.60 5.60 -7.46
C ARG A 40 -12.41 4.31 -6.66
N HIS A 41 -13.02 3.20 -7.07
CA HIS A 41 -12.85 1.92 -6.38
C HIS A 41 -11.39 1.44 -6.43
N CYS A 42 -10.75 1.56 -7.60
CA CYS A 42 -9.35 1.21 -7.77
C CYS A 42 -8.43 2.21 -7.06
N GLU A 43 -8.73 3.51 -7.16
CA GLU A 43 -7.98 4.56 -6.49
C GLU A 43 -7.95 4.34 -4.96
N GLU A 44 -9.11 4.12 -4.34
CA GLU A 44 -9.20 3.80 -2.91
C GLU A 44 -8.48 2.49 -2.57
N TYR A 45 -8.57 1.47 -3.44
CA TYR A 45 -7.84 0.21 -3.25
C TYR A 45 -6.33 0.44 -3.23
N TYR A 46 -5.80 1.21 -4.18
CA TYR A 46 -4.38 1.55 -4.22
C TYR A 46 -3.95 2.39 -3.02
N LYS A 47 -4.71 3.43 -2.66
CA LYS A 47 -4.44 4.26 -1.47
C LYS A 47 -4.32 3.38 -0.22
N ARG A 48 -5.29 2.50 0.03
CA ARG A 48 -5.26 1.56 1.17
C ARG A 48 -4.07 0.61 1.12
N GLY A 49 -3.75 0.07 -0.05
CA GLY A 49 -2.60 -0.82 -0.23
C GLY A 49 -1.27 -0.13 0.06
N ILE A 50 -1.09 1.10 -0.44
CA ILE A 50 0.09 1.92 -0.17
C ILE A 50 0.22 2.18 1.33
N TYR A 51 -0.84 2.63 2.00
CA TYR A 51 -0.82 2.84 3.45
C TYR A 51 -0.43 1.58 4.22
N SER A 52 -1.08 0.45 3.91
CA SER A 52 -0.82 -0.81 4.60
C SER A 52 0.64 -1.26 4.42
N ASN A 53 1.16 -1.15 3.20
CA ASN A 53 2.51 -1.63 2.88
C ASN A 53 3.59 -0.71 3.47
N VAL A 54 3.43 0.61 3.36
CA VAL A 54 4.39 1.57 3.91
C VAL A 54 4.39 1.49 5.43
N ASN A 55 3.23 1.48 6.09
CA ASN A 55 3.19 1.33 7.56
C ASN A 55 3.83 0.01 8.01
N SER A 56 3.55 -1.11 7.31
CA SER A 56 4.20 -2.39 7.63
C SER A 56 5.72 -2.35 7.45
N PHE A 57 6.23 -1.54 6.51
CA PHE A 57 7.66 -1.36 6.31
C PHE A 57 8.27 -0.48 7.41
N LEU A 58 7.64 0.65 7.74
CA LEU A 58 8.09 1.55 8.82
C LEU A 58 8.12 0.83 10.17
N ASP A 59 7.08 0.04 10.48
CA ASP A 59 7.02 -0.82 11.69
C ASP A 59 8.24 -1.76 11.81
N ARG A 60 8.76 -2.25 10.68
CA ARG A 60 9.93 -3.13 10.67
C ARG A 60 11.24 -2.35 10.79
N LEU A 61 11.30 -1.14 10.24
CA LEU A 61 12.46 -0.27 10.43
C LEU A 61 12.58 0.17 11.90
N GLU A 62 11.47 0.50 12.55
CA GLU A 62 11.45 0.90 13.97
C GLU A 62 11.83 -0.24 14.92
N LYS A 63 11.38 -1.47 14.64
CA LYS A 63 11.68 -2.66 15.46
C LYS A 63 13.13 -3.14 15.33
N GLY A 64 13.90 -2.60 14.38
CA GLY A 64 15.26 -3.06 14.08
C GLY A 64 15.28 -4.40 13.34
N PRO A 65 16.47 -5.03 13.19
CA PRO A 65 16.59 -6.34 12.55
C PRO A 65 15.65 -7.36 13.22
N ASN A 66 15.10 -8.30 12.44
CA ASN A 66 14.43 -9.48 12.99
C ASN A 66 15.49 -10.31 13.74
N VAL A 67 15.74 -9.99 15.00
CA VAL A 67 16.54 -10.83 15.89
C VAL A 67 15.66 -12.04 16.18
N LEU A 68 15.95 -13.18 15.55
CA LEU A 68 15.45 -14.47 16.00
C LEU A 68 15.81 -14.58 17.48
N THR A 69 14.82 -14.48 18.36
CA THR A 69 15.08 -14.65 19.78
C THR A 69 15.60 -16.07 20.00
N SER A 70 16.52 -16.25 20.95
CA SER A 70 17.25 -17.50 21.15
C SER A 70 16.37 -18.75 21.34
N ASP A 71 15.06 -18.58 21.60
CA ASP A 71 14.06 -19.63 21.67
C ASP A 71 13.72 -20.28 20.30
N GLU A 72 14.08 -19.67 19.17
CA GLU A 72 13.86 -20.18 17.81
C GLU A 72 15.11 -20.82 17.19
N GLN A 73 16.25 -20.77 17.89
CA GLN A 73 17.51 -21.37 17.44
C GLN A 73 17.69 -22.75 18.06
N ASP A 74 17.63 -23.78 17.21
CA ASP A 74 18.09 -25.12 17.57
C ASP A 74 19.57 -25.04 17.99
N LYS A 75 19.88 -25.54 19.18
CA LYS A 75 21.15 -25.26 19.88
C LYS A 75 22.34 -25.86 19.13
N THR A 76 23.18 -25.01 18.55
CA THR A 76 24.58 -25.36 18.23
C THR A 76 25.51 -24.24 18.68
N PRO A 77 26.53 -24.52 19.53
CA PRO A 77 27.43 -23.48 20.01
C PRO A 77 28.64 -23.33 19.08
N THR A 78 29.06 -22.10 18.81
CA THR A 78 30.37 -21.49 19.19
C THR A 78 30.68 -20.28 18.30
N GLU A 79 30.98 -19.15 18.98
CA GLU A 79 31.87 -17.98 18.72
C GLU A 79 32.40 -17.78 17.27
N GLU A 80 32.63 -16.59 16.71
CA GLU A 80 33.29 -15.39 17.25
C GLU A 80 33.14 -14.21 16.25
N ASN A 81 33.03 -12.98 16.76
CA ASN A 81 33.45 -11.69 16.18
C ASN A 81 33.12 -11.38 14.70
N GLU A 82 32.14 -10.50 14.47
CA GLU A 82 32.25 -9.51 13.40
C GLU A 82 31.69 -8.16 13.88
N THR A 83 32.51 -7.13 13.81
CA THR A 83 32.21 -5.74 14.18
C THR A 83 31.05 -5.20 13.35
N VAL A 84 29.93 -4.86 13.98
CA VAL A 84 28.79 -4.23 13.32
C VAL A 84 29.15 -2.79 12.98
N GLU A 85 29.23 -2.48 11.69
CA GLU A 85 29.45 -1.14 11.15
C GLU A 85 28.31 -0.20 11.59
N GLU A 86 28.66 0.88 12.29
CA GLU A 86 27.74 1.90 12.82
C GLU A 86 27.25 2.90 11.75
N VAL A 87 27.14 2.48 10.48
CA VAL A 87 26.87 3.36 9.32
C VAL A 87 25.41 3.31 8.86
N GLU A 88 24.64 2.30 9.24
CA GLU A 88 23.28 2.07 8.70
C GLU A 88 22.15 2.88 9.36
N ALA A 89 22.38 3.44 10.55
CA ALA A 89 21.32 4.13 11.30
C ALA A 89 20.86 5.44 10.64
N ASN A 90 21.75 6.15 9.94
CA ASN A 90 21.48 7.47 9.39
C ASN A 90 20.63 7.41 8.11
N GLY A 91 20.88 6.41 7.25
CA GLY A 91 20.09 6.20 6.03
C GLY A 91 18.66 5.71 6.32
N SER A 92 18.47 4.93 7.39
CA SER A 92 17.14 4.45 7.80
C SER A 92 16.21 5.59 8.23
N GLN A 93 16.74 6.61 8.92
CA GLN A 93 15.98 7.78 9.35
C GLN A 93 15.57 8.70 8.20
N GLU A 94 16.46 8.87 7.20
CA GLU A 94 16.17 9.65 5.99
C GLU A 94 15.04 8.99 5.17
N VAL A 95 15.15 7.68 4.92
CA VAL A 95 14.11 6.90 4.22
C VAL A 95 12.77 6.94 4.96
N HIS A 96 12.79 6.86 6.29
CA HIS A 96 11.59 6.95 7.12
C HIS A 96 10.87 8.30 6.93
N ALA A 97 11.62 9.41 6.96
CA ALA A 97 11.06 10.75 6.78
C ALA A 97 10.48 10.94 5.36
N GLU A 98 11.19 10.49 4.32
CA GLU A 98 10.70 10.57 2.94
C GLU A 98 9.41 9.79 2.73
N LEU A 99 9.30 8.58 3.29
CA LEU A 99 8.10 7.76 3.19
C LEU A 99 6.89 8.40 3.89
N LEU A 100 7.08 9.03 5.05
CA LEU A 100 6.02 9.76 5.73
C LEU A 100 5.52 10.95 4.89
N ILE A 101 6.42 11.70 4.26
CA ILE A 101 6.05 12.80 3.36
C ILE A 101 5.29 12.27 2.16
N ALA A 102 5.76 11.18 1.54
CA ALA A 102 5.08 10.55 0.41
C ALA A 102 3.66 10.08 0.77
N LEU A 103 3.46 9.53 1.98
CA LEU A 103 2.14 9.13 2.46
C LEU A 103 1.16 10.31 2.60
N ILE A 104 1.63 11.52 2.91
CA ILE A 104 0.76 12.70 2.96
C ILE A 104 0.21 13.01 1.56
N HIS A 105 1.06 12.91 0.54
CA HIS A 105 0.67 13.19 -0.85
C HIS A 105 -0.29 12.15 -1.44
N VAL A 106 -0.27 10.90 -0.96
CA VAL A 106 -1.20 9.84 -1.41
C VAL A 106 -2.65 10.21 -1.12
N ASN A 107 -2.94 10.95 -0.05
CA ASN A 107 -4.31 11.39 0.28
C ASN A 107 -4.78 12.58 -0.56
N THR A 108 -3.86 13.33 -1.17
CA THR A 108 -4.15 14.52 -1.99
C THR A 108 -4.10 14.25 -3.49
N TRP A 109 -3.83 13.00 -3.88
CA TRP A 109 -4.02 12.51 -5.25
C TRP A 109 -5.51 12.48 -5.60
#